data_AF-A0A933MBJ6-F1
#
_entry.id   AF-A0A933MBJ6-F1
#
_cell.length_a   1.000
_cell.length_b   1.000
_cell.length_c   1.000
_cell.angle_alpha   90.00
_cell.angle_beta   90.00
_cell.angle_gamma   90.00
#
_symmetry.space_group_name_H-M   'P 1'
#
loop_
_entity.id
_entity.type
_entity.pdbx_description
1 polymer ?
#
loop_
_entity_poly.entity_id
_entity_poly.type
_entity_poly.pdbx_seq_one_letter_code
_entity_poly.pdbx_strand_id
1 'polypeptide(L)' 'MERTNQSGEDLITRSKDVMSGTPVFRGTRVPVQTLFDYLEAGDPLDVFLDDFPSVTREQA' A
#
# COMPACT_ATOMS: atom_id res chain seq x y z
N MET A 1 4.81 24.67 -4.11
CA MET A 1 4.82 23.22 -4.43
C MET A 1 4.91 22.50 -3.11
N GLU A 2 3.88 21.73 -2.76
CA GLU A 2 3.59 21.20 -1.41
C GLU A 2 4.83 20.81 -0.60
N ARG A 3 4.92 21.40 0.60
CA ARG A 3 5.74 20.87 1.69
C ARG A 3 4.91 19.78 2.37
N THR A 4 5.21 18.50 2.12
CA THR A 4 4.73 17.42 2.99
C THR A 4 5.90 16.93 3.83
N ASN A 5 6.21 17.69 4.88
CA ASN A 5 7.02 17.19 5.97
C ASN A 5 6.08 16.67 7.05
N GLN A 6 5.93 15.35 7.19
CA GLN A 6 5.59 14.73 8.48
C GLN A 6 6.36 13.42 8.62
N SER A 7 7.30 13.43 9.55
CA SER A 7 8.09 12.31 10.03
C SER A 7 7.25 11.41 10.93
N GLY A 8 7.19 10.13 10.56
CA GLY A 8 6.53 9.02 11.25
C GLY A 8 6.22 7.96 10.19
N GLU A 9 7.16 7.05 9.95
CA GLU A 9 7.10 5.90 9.03
C GLU A 9 5.90 5.84 8.07
N ASP A 10 5.95 6.60 6.96
CA ASP A 10 4.85 6.64 5.98
C ASP A 10 4.56 5.22 5.46
N LEU A 11 3.46 4.58 5.85
CA LEU A 11 3.20 3.19 5.42
C LEU A 11 2.87 3.10 3.93
N ILE A 12 2.45 4.22 3.32
CA ILE A 12 2.11 4.36 1.91
C ILE A 12 3.06 5.36 1.25
N THR A 13 3.47 5.08 0.01
CA THR A 13 4.29 6.00 -0.81
C THR A 13 3.57 6.31 -2.11
N ARG A 14 3.69 7.56 -2.58
CA ARG A 14 3.21 8.00 -3.88
C ARG A 14 4.30 8.79 -4.58
N SER A 15 4.74 8.32 -5.74
CA SER A 15 5.69 9.04 -6.60
C SER A 15 5.26 8.91 -8.06
N LYS A 16 5.40 9.99 -8.84
CA LYS A 16 5.11 9.94 -10.30
C LYS A 16 5.96 8.90 -11.03
N ASP A 17 7.15 8.61 -10.48
CA ASP A 17 8.10 7.64 -11.05
C ASP A 17 7.72 6.19 -10.72
N VAL A 18 6.83 5.96 -9.76
CA VAL A 18 6.37 4.63 -9.33
C VAL A 18 4.91 4.47 -9.72
N MET A 19 4.65 3.52 -10.63
CA MET A 19 3.29 3.23 -11.12
C MET A 19 2.50 4.50 -11.51
N SER A 20 3.16 5.47 -12.16
CA SER A 20 2.53 6.73 -12.61
C SER A 20 1.85 7.54 -11.48
N GLY A 21 2.30 7.40 -10.23
CA GLY A 21 1.70 8.09 -9.09
C GLY A 21 0.55 7.34 -8.43
N THR A 22 0.38 6.04 -8.69
CA THR A 22 -0.50 5.18 -7.91
C THR A 22 0.05 5.03 -6.49
N PRO A 23 -0.79 5.20 -5.44
CA PRO A 23 -0.37 4.92 -4.07
C PRO A 23 -0.05 3.44 -3.87
N VAL A 24 1.12 3.16 -3.32
CA VAL A 24 1.60 1.80 -3.04
C VAL A 24 2.04 1.66 -1.58
N PHE A 25 2.01 0.46 -1.02
CA PHE A 25 2.62 0.20 0.28
C PHE A 25 4.13 0.49 0.22
N ARG A 26 4.66 1.21 1.20
CA ARG A 26 6.07 1.62 1.24
C ARG A 26 6.99 0.40 1.14
N GLY A 27 8.02 0.52 0.32
CA GLY A 27 8.99 -0.56 0.08
C GLY A 27 8.48 -1.65 -0.84
N THR A 28 7.24 -1.54 -1.34
CA THR A 28 6.63 -2.50 -2.27
C THR A 28 6.23 -1.82 -3.57
N ARG A 29 5.77 -2.63 -4.53
CA ARG A 29 5.01 -2.16 -5.70
C ARG A 29 3.55 -2.60 -5.65
N VAL A 30 3.05 -2.94 -4.47
CA VAL A 30 1.68 -3.40 -4.26
C VAL A 30 0.78 -2.17 -4.10
N PRO A 31 -0.19 -1.94 -5.00
CA PRO A 31 -1.13 -0.83 -4.88
C PRO A 31 -2.01 -0.98 -3.65
N VAL A 32 -2.33 0.13 -2.99
CA VAL A 32 -3.28 0.14 -1.87
C VAL A 32 -4.67 -0.30 -2.34
N GLN A 33 -5.03 0.02 -3.59
CA GLN A 33 -6.29 -0.41 -4.20
C GLN A 33 -6.46 -1.93 -4.17
N THR A 34 -5.38 -2.69 -4.33
CA THR A 34 -5.44 -4.16 -4.34
C THR A 34 -5.92 -4.73 -3.00
N LEU A 35 -5.58 -4.10 -1.87
CA LEU A 35 -6.13 -4.50 -0.57
C LEU A 35 -7.65 -4.30 -0.54
N PHE A 36 -8.12 -3.14 -0.99
CA PHE A 36 -9.57 -2.87 -1.04
C PHE A 36 -10.30 -3.83 -1.96
N ASP A 37 -9.72 -4.19 -3.11
CA ASP A 37 -10.32 -5.16 -4.04
C ASP A 37 -10.54 -6.54 -3.37
N TYR A 38 -9.60 -7.01 -2.54
CA TYR A 38 -9.74 -8.26 -1.77
C TYR A 38 -10.87 -8.15 -0.73
N LEU A 39 -10.88 -7.05 0.03
CA LEU A 39 -11.90 -6.82 1.05
C LEU A 39 -13.30 -6.67 0.44
N GLU A 40 -13.42 -6.03 -0.72
CA GLU A 40 -14.67 -5.92 -1.49
C GLU A 40 -15.12 -7.26 -2.07
N ALA A 41 -14.18 -8.14 -2.45
CA ALA A 41 -14.47 -9.51 -2.86
C ALA A 41 -14.89 -10.41 -1.68
N GLY A 42 -14.73 -9.95 -0.44
CA GLY A 42 -15.07 -10.69 0.77
C GLY A 42 -13.93 -11.56 1.32
N ASP A 43 -12.72 -11.42 0.76
CA ASP A 43 -11.55 -12.12 1.24
C ASP A 43 -11.03 -11.50 2.54
N PRO A 44 -10.59 -12.30 3.53
CA PRO A 44 -10.02 -11.78 4.75
C PRO A 44 -8.62 -11.19 4.51
N LEU A 45 -8.22 -10.27 5.38
CA LEU A 45 -6.88 -9.66 5.34
C LEU A 45 -5.74 -10.70 5.32
N ASP A 46 -5.92 -11.84 5.97
CA ASP A 46 -4.93 -12.92 6.01
C ASP A 46 -4.62 -13.47 4.61
N VAL A 47 -5.64 -13.60 3.75
CA VAL A 47 -5.47 -14.06 2.36
C VAL A 47 -4.67 -13.04 1.56
N PHE A 48 -4.94 -11.75 1.72
CA PHE A 48 -4.15 -10.69 1.10
C PHE A 48 -2.67 -10.73 1.54
N LEU A 49 -2.41 -10.93 2.84
CA LEU A 49 -1.05 -10.99 3.37
C LEU A 49 -0.29 -12.25 2.92
N ASP A 50 -0.98 -13.37 2.72
CA ASP A 50 -0.40 -14.60 2.16
C ASP A 50 0.01 -14.41 0.69
N ASP A 51 -0.81 -13.70 -0.10
CA ASP A 51 -0.52 -13.40 -1.51
C ASP A 51 0.53 -12.28 -1.69
N PHE A 52 0.59 -11.34 -0.74
CA PHE A 52 1.53 -10.21 -0.73
C PHE A 52 2.39 -10.16 0.55
N PRO A 53 3.30 -11.13 0.76
CA PRO A 53 4.09 -11.23 2.00
C PRO A 53 5.10 -10.08 2.19
N SER A 54 5.27 -9.21 1.19
CA SER A 54 6.04 -7.98 1.30
C SER A 54 5.29 -6.84 2.00
N VAL A 55 3.96 -6.96 2.14
CA VAL A 55 3.14 -6.02 2.89
C VAL A 55 2.99 -6.58 4.30
N THR A 56 3.40 -5.80 5.29
CA THR A 56 3.26 -6.15 6.70
C THR A 56 1.83 -5.89 7.18
N ARG A 57 1.41 -6.56 8.25
CA ARG A 57 0.09 -6.32 8.84
C ARG A 57 -0.05 -4.89 9.34
N GLU A 58 1.02 -4.30 9.85
CA GLU A 58 1.04 -2.91 10.31
C GLU A 58 0.82 -1.91 9.16
N GLN A 59 1.15 -2.29 7.93
CA GLN A 59 0.92 -1.48 6.74
C GLN A 59 -0.52 -1.56 6.21
N ALA A 60 -1.24 -2.64 6.49
CA ALA A 60 -2.53 -2.97 5.89
C ALA A 60 -3.74 -2.55 6.74
#